data_AF-A0A9W9ERH0-F1
#
_entry.id   AF-A0A9W9ERH0-F1
#
_cell.length_a   1.000
_cell.length_b   1.000
_cell.length_c   1.000
_cell.angle_alpha   90.00
_cell.angle_beta   90.00
_cell.angle_gamma   90.00
#
_symmetry.space_group_name_H-M   'P 1'
#
loop_
_entity.id
_entity.type
_entity.pdbx_description
1 polymer ?
#
loop_
_entity_poly.entity_id
_entity_poly.type
_entity_poly.pdbx_seq_one_letter_code
_entity_poly.pdbx_strand_id
1 'polypeptide(L)'
;MSFARPARCLFCSFSRAATPVTRIPRRQFHPATALLNEKPKVPDINASKTQAVNTSQPEKKPELKPEDFKEYTEEEKAALAKEYSKAQMDAVAAGEAAIDPKDLADQFNPRQDPLHFRYLDDFSVIEPVIDRHVRNPQSNTDYNWKPKSEEDFAEDLGKYIADMPDEADNIDFMRFLDEVRVTRGKEENELKPHSALVPELFGPGETVDEPRIEEQKSAFERGEKERSRVAEEMSEGHQNLLMTTGYTSSQAQNIRTKVLVSHSVVNQTRLGKIRRQYCLAVAGNQKGLLGIGESKSDEGTDANIQAKARAIRNMQPVPRYENRTVYGDLTGKVGAVELKLMHRPPGFGLRVQYLIWEMCRAAGIRDLSARVNRSRNPMNTVKATYKALMSQRDPEEIARARGKKIVDVRKVYYANQV
;
A
#
# COMPACT_ATOMS: atom_id res chain seq x y z
N MET A 1 29.48 -63.77 -61.16
CA MET A 1 28.92 -65.13 -61.27
C MET A 1 28.64 -65.65 -59.87
N SER A 2 27.39 -65.96 -59.59
CA SER A 2 26.88 -66.48 -58.32
C SER A 2 27.37 -67.91 -58.04
N PHE A 3 27.70 -68.22 -56.79
CA PHE A 3 27.39 -69.54 -56.22
C PHE A 3 26.95 -69.39 -54.75
N ALA A 4 25.65 -69.64 -54.57
CA ALA A 4 24.92 -70.14 -53.40
C ALA A 4 25.72 -71.24 -52.63
N ARG A 5 25.51 -71.60 -51.35
CA ARG A 5 24.44 -71.42 -50.34
C ARG A 5 24.97 -72.02 -48.99
N PRO A 6 24.21 -71.94 -47.86
CA PRO A 6 24.65 -72.19 -46.48
C PRO A 6 24.41 -73.62 -46.00
N ALA A 7 24.89 -73.98 -44.79
CA ALA A 7 24.42 -75.14 -44.04
C ALA A 7 24.29 -74.83 -42.54
N ARG A 8 23.06 -74.99 -42.03
CA ARG A 8 22.71 -75.03 -40.61
C ARG A 8 22.85 -76.47 -40.07
N CYS A 9 23.39 -76.53 -38.86
CA CYS A 9 23.06 -77.40 -37.71
C CYS A 9 22.66 -78.85 -37.94
N LEU A 10 23.44 -79.78 -37.38
CA LEU A 10 22.95 -81.11 -37.01
C LEU A 10 23.66 -81.56 -35.72
N PHE A 11 22.88 -82.19 -34.84
CA PHE A 11 23.28 -82.95 -33.63
C PHE A 11 23.18 -82.24 -32.26
N CYS A 12 21.94 -82.29 -31.76
CA CYS A 12 21.57 -82.98 -30.51
C CYS A 12 22.26 -82.56 -29.19
N SER A 13 21.46 -81.83 -28.42
CA SER A 13 21.11 -82.12 -27.02
C SER A 13 21.64 -83.45 -26.45
N PHE A 14 22.44 -83.39 -25.39
CA PHE A 14 22.33 -84.31 -24.25
C PHE A 14 22.71 -83.63 -22.94
N SER A 15 21.80 -83.81 -21.99
CA SER A 15 21.95 -83.66 -20.56
C SER A 15 22.99 -84.65 -20.00
N ARG A 16 23.86 -84.20 -19.09
CA ARG A 16 24.12 -84.89 -17.81
C ARG A 16 25.11 -84.13 -16.91
N ALA A 17 24.64 -83.99 -15.68
CA ALA A 17 25.30 -84.19 -14.39
C ALA A 17 26.73 -83.65 -14.17
N ALA A 18 26.79 -82.79 -13.16
CA ALA A 18 27.97 -82.25 -12.50
C ALA A 18 29.04 -83.32 -12.20
N THR A 19 30.23 -83.09 -12.73
CA THR A 19 31.48 -83.49 -12.09
C THR A 19 32.12 -82.22 -11.50
N PRO A 20 32.83 -82.28 -10.36
CA PRO A 20 33.47 -81.10 -9.80
C PRO A 20 34.69 -80.77 -10.64
N VAL A 21 34.46 -80.07 -11.75
CA VAL A 21 35.54 -79.41 -12.49
C VAL A 21 36.18 -78.46 -11.51
N THR A 22 37.46 -78.69 -11.21
CA THR A 22 38.34 -77.71 -10.59
C THR A 22 38.13 -76.39 -11.33
N ARG A 23 37.38 -75.47 -10.70
CA ARG A 23 37.11 -74.16 -11.28
C ARG A 23 38.46 -73.50 -11.47
N ILE A 24 38.93 -73.48 -12.71
CA ILE A 24 39.95 -72.54 -13.15
C ILE A 24 39.40 -71.18 -12.70
N PRO A 25 40.09 -70.44 -11.82
CA PRO A 25 39.57 -69.16 -11.35
C PRO A 25 39.50 -68.24 -12.57
N ARG A 26 38.30 -68.09 -13.13
CA ARG A 26 38.03 -67.01 -14.08
C ARG A 26 38.26 -65.74 -13.29
N ARG A 27 39.34 -65.04 -13.62
CA ARG A 27 39.70 -63.75 -13.05
C ARG A 27 38.49 -62.85 -13.19
N GLN A 28 37.82 -62.55 -12.07
CA GLN A 28 36.84 -61.49 -12.03
C GLN A 28 37.61 -60.21 -12.40
N PHE A 29 37.21 -59.53 -13.47
CA PHE A 29 37.82 -58.27 -13.91
C PHE A 29 37.51 -57.10 -12.96
N HIS A 30 36.79 -57.38 -11.87
CA HIS A 30 36.62 -56.49 -10.74
C HIS A 30 37.27 -57.14 -9.51
N PRO A 31 38.09 -56.41 -8.72
CA PRO A 31 38.76 -56.94 -7.53
C PRO A 31 37.81 -57.19 -6.34
N ALA A 32 36.50 -57.06 -6.51
CA ALA A 32 35.53 -57.22 -5.43
C ALA A 32 35.16 -58.70 -5.25
N THR A 33 35.52 -59.27 -4.11
CA THR A 33 34.97 -60.54 -3.63
C THR A 33 33.45 -60.45 -3.51
N ALA A 34 32.70 -61.45 -3.99
CA ALA A 34 31.27 -61.53 -3.73
C ALA A 34 31.03 -61.64 -2.22
N LEU A 35 30.66 -60.52 -1.59
CA LEU A 35 30.36 -60.45 -0.17
C LEU A 35 29.00 -61.10 0.07
N LEU A 36 28.99 -62.38 0.45
CA LEU A 36 27.78 -63.11 0.80
C LEU A 36 27.16 -62.67 2.15
N ASN A 37 27.77 -61.69 2.84
CA ASN A 37 27.32 -61.12 4.10
C ASN A 37 27.72 -59.64 4.16
N GLU A 38 27.15 -58.81 3.29
CA GLU A 38 27.26 -57.35 3.46
C GLU A 38 26.46 -56.95 4.69
N LYS A 39 27.11 -56.24 5.62
CA LYS A 39 26.41 -55.57 6.70
C LYS A 39 25.46 -54.54 6.08
N PRO A 40 24.27 -54.32 6.67
CA PRO A 40 23.38 -53.26 6.18
C PRO A 40 24.14 -51.94 6.10
N LYS A 41 23.85 -51.16 5.06
CA LYS A 41 24.49 -49.86 4.79
C LYS A 41 24.29 -48.89 5.96
N VAL A 42 23.15 -49.00 6.64
CA VAL A 42 22.87 -48.30 7.89
C VAL A 42 23.22 -49.23 9.05
N PRO A 43 24.10 -48.83 9.98
CA PRO A 43 24.47 -49.67 11.11
C PRO A 43 23.30 -49.81 12.09
N ASP A 44 22.94 -51.05 12.45
CA ASP A 44 22.01 -51.36 13.53
C ASP A 44 22.64 -51.00 14.89
N ILE A 45 22.56 -49.73 15.26
CA ILE A 45 22.93 -49.28 16.60
C ILE A 45 21.70 -49.48 17.46
N ASN A 46 21.62 -50.64 18.14
CA ASN A 46 20.62 -50.86 19.19
C ASN A 46 20.61 -49.63 20.13
N ALA A 47 19.46 -48.93 20.19
CA ALA A 47 19.28 -47.69 20.93
C ALA A 47 19.68 -47.76 22.42
N SER A 48 19.89 -48.97 22.95
CA SER A 48 20.33 -49.23 24.32
C SER A 48 21.83 -49.01 24.59
N LYS A 49 22.69 -48.81 23.57
CA LYS A 49 24.16 -48.76 23.75
C LYS A 49 24.87 -47.43 23.43
N THR A 50 24.16 -46.34 23.21
CA THR A 50 24.81 -45.03 23.00
C THR A 50 24.94 -44.29 24.33
N GLN A 51 25.90 -44.69 25.15
CA GLN A 51 26.39 -43.82 26.22
C GLN A 51 27.09 -42.62 25.58
N ALA A 52 26.67 -41.44 26.03
CA ALA A 52 27.04 -40.13 25.55
C ALA A 52 28.56 -39.95 25.40
N VAL A 53 28.98 -39.50 24.21
CA VAL A 53 30.24 -38.77 24.05
C VAL A 53 29.94 -37.49 23.27
N ASN A 54 29.70 -36.43 24.06
CA ASN A 54 29.98 -35.02 23.83
C ASN A 54 29.93 -34.50 22.38
N THR A 55 28.83 -33.85 21.99
CA THR A 55 28.76 -32.46 21.46
C THR A 55 27.27 -32.06 21.45
N SER A 56 26.94 -30.80 21.81
CA SER A 56 25.64 -30.11 21.67
C SER A 56 24.39 -31.00 21.48
N GLN A 57 23.62 -31.21 22.57
CA GLN A 57 22.32 -31.89 22.66
C GLN A 57 21.76 -32.42 21.31
N PRO A 58 22.06 -33.67 20.92
CA PRO A 58 21.31 -34.30 19.85
C PRO A 58 19.91 -34.56 20.38
N GLU A 59 18.91 -33.94 19.75
CA GLU A 59 17.50 -34.26 19.99
C GLU A 59 17.34 -35.78 19.91
N LYS A 60 16.75 -36.36 20.96
CA LYS A 60 16.60 -37.81 21.09
C LYS A 60 15.75 -38.29 19.92
N LYS A 61 16.30 -39.11 19.03
CA LYS A 61 15.55 -39.64 17.87
C LYS A 61 14.29 -40.36 18.38
N PRO A 62 13.11 -40.09 17.80
CA PRO A 62 11.91 -40.84 18.15
C PRO A 62 12.10 -42.31 17.73
N GLU A 63 11.82 -43.24 18.65
CA GLU A 63 11.81 -44.68 18.36
C GLU A 63 10.52 -44.99 17.60
N LEU A 64 10.57 -44.92 16.26
CA LEU A 64 9.45 -45.20 15.37
C LEU A 64 9.40 -46.70 15.06
N LYS A 65 8.20 -47.27 15.08
CA LYS A 65 7.96 -48.66 14.68
C LYS A 65 7.27 -48.70 13.32
N PRO A 66 7.43 -49.78 12.54
CA PRO A 66 6.70 -49.95 11.30
C PRO A 66 5.17 -49.89 11.48
N GLU A 67 4.67 -50.27 12.66
CA GLU A 67 3.25 -50.24 13.03
C GLU A 67 2.67 -48.81 13.15
N ASP A 68 3.53 -47.80 13.32
CA ASP A 68 3.13 -46.39 13.41
C ASP A 68 2.74 -45.84 12.02
N PHE A 69 3.22 -46.47 10.94
CA PHE A 69 2.96 -46.09 9.55
C PHE A 69 1.91 -47.02 8.93
N LYS A 70 0.64 -46.72 9.17
CA LYS A 70 -0.49 -47.49 8.64
C LYS A 70 -0.80 -47.07 7.20
N GLU A 71 -1.06 -48.05 6.34
CA GLU A 71 -1.58 -47.82 4.99
C GLU A 71 -2.99 -47.22 5.04
N TYR A 72 -3.35 -46.43 4.03
CA TYR A 72 -4.71 -45.89 3.96
C TYR A 72 -5.74 -47.00 3.77
N THR A 73 -6.84 -46.88 4.51
CA THR A 73 -8.02 -47.74 4.35
C THR A 73 -8.75 -47.42 3.04
N GLU A 74 -9.55 -48.37 2.55
CA GLU A 74 -10.35 -48.15 1.34
C GLU A 74 -11.34 -46.97 1.49
N GLU A 75 -11.83 -46.74 2.71
CA GLU A 75 -12.70 -45.62 3.05
C GLU A 75 -11.96 -44.28 2.97
N GLU A 76 -10.74 -44.21 3.49
CA GLU A 76 -9.88 -43.01 3.41
C GLU A 76 -9.46 -42.72 1.96
N LYS A 77 -9.13 -43.77 1.19
CA LYS A 77 -8.84 -43.62 -0.25
C LYS A 77 -10.06 -43.10 -1.02
N ALA A 78 -11.26 -43.57 -0.68
CA ALA A 78 -12.51 -43.06 -1.25
C ALA A 78 -12.83 -41.63 -0.83
N ALA A 79 -12.43 -41.20 0.37
CA ALA A 79 -12.56 -39.82 0.83
C ALA A 79 -11.59 -38.90 0.07
N LEU A 80 -10.31 -39.27 -0.03
CA LEU A 80 -9.29 -38.53 -0.78
C LEU A 80 -9.65 -38.38 -2.26
N ALA A 81 -10.24 -39.41 -2.87
CA ALA A 81 -10.68 -39.38 -4.25
C ALA A 81 -11.82 -38.37 -4.54
N LYS A 82 -12.48 -37.83 -3.50
CA LYS A 82 -13.46 -36.73 -3.66
C LYS A 82 -12.79 -35.37 -3.75
N GLU A 83 -11.62 -35.21 -3.13
CA GLU A 83 -10.90 -33.94 -3.03
C GLU A 83 -9.84 -33.81 -4.13
N TYR A 84 -9.13 -34.90 -4.42
CA TYR A 84 -8.03 -34.92 -5.37
C TYR A 84 -8.42 -35.44 -6.75
N SER A 85 -7.72 -34.96 -7.78
CA SER A 85 -7.88 -35.43 -9.15
C SER A 85 -7.39 -36.87 -9.31
N LYS A 86 -7.88 -37.56 -10.34
CA LYS A 86 -7.46 -38.95 -10.64
C LYS A 86 -5.94 -39.09 -10.80
N ALA A 87 -5.31 -38.14 -11.49
CA ALA A 87 -3.86 -38.15 -11.69
C ALA A 87 -3.08 -37.99 -10.37
N GLN A 88 -3.61 -37.19 -9.44
CA GLN A 88 -3.03 -37.05 -8.09
C GLN A 88 -3.23 -38.32 -7.27
N MET A 89 -4.40 -38.95 -7.33
CA MET A 89 -4.66 -40.23 -6.66
C MET A 89 -3.76 -41.36 -7.17
N ASP A 90 -3.52 -41.42 -8.47
CA ASP A 90 -2.58 -42.38 -9.07
C ASP A 90 -1.15 -42.16 -8.53
N ALA A 91 -0.75 -40.90 -8.30
CA ALA A 91 0.54 -40.55 -7.71
C ALA A 91 0.63 -40.92 -6.22
N VAL A 92 -0.44 -40.70 -5.45
CA VAL A 92 -0.52 -41.12 -4.03
C VAL A 92 -0.39 -42.64 -3.94
N ALA A 93 -1.11 -43.39 -4.77
CA ALA A 93 -1.04 -44.85 -4.81
C ALA A 93 0.35 -45.37 -5.19
N ALA A 94 1.00 -44.72 -6.16
CA ALA A 94 2.39 -45.03 -6.53
C ALA A 94 3.37 -44.72 -5.39
N GLY A 95 3.13 -43.65 -4.63
CA GLY A 95 3.92 -43.26 -3.46
C GLY A 95 3.81 -44.28 -2.32
N GLU A 96 2.59 -44.71 -1.97
CA GLU A 96 2.36 -45.76 -0.96
C GLU A 96 3.04 -47.08 -1.35
N ALA A 97 2.95 -47.47 -2.62
CA ALA A 97 3.54 -48.72 -3.10
C ALA A 97 5.08 -48.68 -3.17
N ALA A 98 5.68 -47.48 -3.26
CA ALA A 98 7.11 -47.30 -3.39
C ALA A 98 7.83 -47.08 -2.05
N ILE A 99 7.15 -46.52 -1.04
CA ILE A 99 7.74 -46.17 0.26
C ILE A 99 7.36 -47.22 1.30
N ASP A 100 8.31 -48.10 1.63
CA ASP A 100 8.10 -49.14 2.62
C ASP A 100 8.12 -48.56 4.06
N PRO A 101 7.16 -48.92 4.93
CA PRO A 101 7.09 -48.41 6.31
C PRO A 101 8.26 -48.88 7.20
N LYS A 102 8.91 -49.99 6.83
CA LYS A 102 10.12 -50.49 7.51
C LYS A 102 11.31 -49.58 7.27
N ASP A 103 11.50 -49.12 6.03
CA ASP A 103 12.58 -48.21 5.68
C ASP A 103 12.42 -46.85 6.39
N LEU A 104 11.19 -46.38 6.55
CA LEU A 104 10.88 -45.22 7.38
C LEU A 104 11.28 -45.48 8.84
N ALA A 105 10.84 -46.56 9.47
CA ALA A 105 11.18 -46.86 10.86
C ALA A 105 12.71 -46.96 11.11
N ASP A 106 13.44 -47.60 10.20
CA ASP A 106 14.86 -47.89 10.38
C ASP A 106 15.76 -46.67 10.09
N GLN A 107 15.38 -45.82 9.14
CA GLN A 107 16.26 -44.76 8.60
C GLN A 107 15.76 -43.33 8.85
N PHE A 108 14.59 -43.15 9.47
CA PHE A 108 13.99 -41.82 9.62
C PHE A 108 14.88 -40.83 10.37
N ASN A 109 14.92 -39.60 9.84
CA ASN A 109 15.51 -38.45 10.47
C ASN A 109 14.72 -37.20 10.03
N PRO A 110 14.33 -36.29 10.94
CA PRO A 110 13.66 -35.06 10.53
C PRO A 110 14.56 -34.23 9.62
N ARG A 111 13.95 -33.68 8.57
CA ARG A 111 14.65 -32.87 7.58
C ARG A 111 14.93 -31.47 8.16
N GLN A 112 16.21 -31.08 8.26
CA GLN A 112 16.66 -29.80 8.85
C GLN A 112 17.56 -28.99 7.91
N ASP A 113 17.69 -29.36 6.64
CA ASP A 113 18.49 -28.61 5.66
C ASP A 113 17.83 -27.30 5.23
N PRO A 114 18.58 -26.27 4.81
CA PRO A 114 18.02 -24.96 4.45
C PRO A 114 16.98 -24.97 3.32
N LEU A 115 16.88 -26.06 2.56
CA LEU A 115 15.94 -26.23 1.43
C LEU A 115 14.66 -26.97 1.84
N HIS A 116 14.48 -27.32 3.12
CA HIS A 116 13.21 -27.87 3.59
C HIS A 116 12.12 -26.78 3.53
N PHE A 117 10.88 -27.17 3.22
CA PHE A 117 9.74 -26.25 3.30
C PHE A 117 9.47 -25.87 4.76
N ARG A 118 9.20 -24.59 5.01
CA ARG A 118 8.94 -24.04 6.37
C ARG A 118 7.47 -24.14 6.78
N TYR A 119 6.61 -24.46 5.82
CA TYR A 119 5.18 -24.64 5.97
C TYR A 119 4.82 -26.01 5.37
N LEU A 120 3.66 -26.51 5.77
CA LEU A 120 3.08 -27.73 5.21
C LEU A 120 2.08 -27.33 4.14
N ASP A 121 2.19 -27.96 2.98
CA ASP A 121 1.34 -27.74 1.82
C ASP A 121 1.26 -29.06 1.03
N ASP A 122 0.13 -29.30 0.38
CA ASP A 122 -0.08 -30.46 -0.47
C ASP A 122 0.34 -30.21 -1.93
N PHE A 123 0.61 -28.94 -2.29
CA PHE A 123 1.05 -28.50 -3.61
C PHE A 123 0.14 -29.01 -4.74
N SER A 124 -1.15 -29.18 -4.44
CA SER A 124 -2.14 -29.76 -5.35
C SER A 124 -2.64 -28.74 -6.39
N VAL A 125 -2.66 -27.46 -6.02
CA VAL A 125 -3.10 -26.32 -6.85
C VAL A 125 -1.92 -25.38 -7.07
N ILE A 126 -1.89 -24.72 -8.23
CA ILE A 126 -0.89 -23.71 -8.55
C ILE A 126 -1.36 -22.37 -7.98
N GLU A 127 -0.65 -21.86 -6.98
CA GLU A 127 -0.94 -20.57 -6.40
C GLU A 127 -0.38 -19.41 -7.25
N PRO A 128 -1.14 -18.34 -7.49
CA PRO A 128 -0.72 -17.30 -8.44
C PRO A 128 0.51 -16.48 -7.99
N VAL A 129 0.76 -16.38 -6.68
CA VAL A 129 1.84 -15.54 -6.11
C VAL A 129 3.10 -16.34 -5.80
N ILE A 130 2.93 -17.53 -5.22
CA ILE A 130 4.02 -18.35 -4.71
C ILE A 130 4.59 -19.23 -5.83
N ASP A 131 3.71 -19.78 -6.67
CA ASP A 131 4.11 -20.69 -7.74
C ASP A 131 4.41 -19.96 -9.05
N ARG A 132 5.07 -20.71 -9.93
CA ARG A 132 5.28 -20.27 -11.30
C ARG A 132 3.96 -20.35 -12.06
N HIS A 133 3.51 -19.22 -12.57
CA HIS A 133 2.32 -19.13 -13.41
C HIS A 133 2.27 -20.15 -14.55
N VAL A 134 1.07 -20.71 -14.77
CA VAL A 134 0.78 -21.55 -15.93
C VAL A 134 0.84 -20.68 -17.18
N ARG A 135 1.71 -21.07 -18.11
CA ARG A 135 1.83 -20.40 -19.40
C ARG A 135 0.95 -21.07 -20.42
N ASN A 136 0.24 -20.28 -21.22
CA ASN A 136 -0.39 -20.78 -22.42
C ASN A 136 0.67 -21.45 -23.32
N PRO A 137 0.34 -22.54 -24.01
CA PRO A 137 1.31 -23.24 -24.84
C PRO A 137 1.78 -22.34 -25.98
N GLN A 138 3.02 -22.53 -26.41
CA GLN A 138 3.59 -21.77 -27.52
C GLN A 138 2.83 -21.99 -28.84
N SER A 139 2.06 -23.08 -28.96
CA SER A 139 1.16 -23.35 -30.08
C SER A 139 0.10 -22.27 -30.32
N ASN A 140 -0.29 -21.53 -29.27
CA ASN A 140 -1.25 -20.43 -29.36
C ASN A 140 -0.68 -19.25 -30.15
N THR A 141 0.65 -19.10 -30.18
CA THR A 141 1.26 -18.03 -30.96
C THR A 141 1.03 -18.27 -32.44
N ASP A 142 0.46 -17.27 -33.10
CA ASP A 142 0.41 -17.19 -34.54
C ASP A 142 1.51 -16.24 -35.00
N TYR A 143 2.29 -16.64 -36.01
CA TYR A 143 3.34 -15.78 -36.59
C TYR A 143 2.81 -14.92 -37.73
N ASN A 144 1.68 -15.31 -38.33
CA ASN A 144 1.10 -14.65 -39.50
C ASN A 144 -0.06 -13.71 -39.13
N TRP A 145 -0.22 -13.39 -37.85
CA TRP A 145 -1.28 -12.50 -37.42
C TRP A 145 -1.10 -11.09 -38.00
N LYS A 146 -2.20 -10.48 -38.39
CA LYS A 146 -2.23 -9.10 -38.91
C LYS A 146 -3.40 -8.35 -38.29
N PRO A 147 -3.28 -7.06 -37.97
CA PRO A 147 -4.46 -6.28 -37.61
C PRO A 147 -5.48 -6.33 -38.75
N LYS A 148 -6.78 -6.40 -38.41
CA LYS A 148 -7.85 -6.34 -39.40
C LYS A 148 -7.84 -5.00 -40.13
N SER A 149 -8.16 -5.04 -41.42
CA SER A 149 -8.42 -3.83 -42.21
C SER A 149 -9.86 -3.36 -41.95
N GLU A 150 -10.14 -2.13 -42.38
CA GLU A 150 -11.50 -1.57 -42.34
C GLU A 150 -12.51 -2.46 -43.08
N GLU A 151 -12.07 -3.11 -44.16
CA GLU A 151 -12.89 -4.06 -44.92
C GLU A 151 -13.26 -5.30 -44.11
N ASP A 152 -12.34 -5.94 -43.38
CA ASP A 152 -12.70 -7.11 -42.56
C ASP A 152 -13.57 -6.73 -41.38
N PHE A 153 -13.33 -5.55 -40.81
CA PHE A 153 -14.16 -5.06 -39.72
C PHE A 153 -15.58 -4.83 -40.22
N ALA A 154 -15.75 -4.28 -41.43
CA ALA A 154 -17.06 -4.15 -42.07
C ALA A 154 -17.70 -5.52 -42.36
N GLU A 155 -16.92 -6.54 -42.75
CA GLU A 155 -17.42 -7.90 -42.94
C GLU A 155 -17.88 -8.54 -41.63
N ASP A 156 -17.13 -8.38 -40.54
CA ASP A 156 -17.49 -8.94 -39.24
C ASP A 156 -18.68 -8.20 -38.61
N LEU A 157 -18.76 -6.89 -38.78
CA LEU A 157 -19.96 -6.11 -38.46
C LEU A 157 -21.16 -6.58 -39.29
N GLY A 158 -20.96 -6.86 -40.59
CA GLY A 158 -21.99 -7.38 -41.48
C GLY A 158 -22.50 -8.76 -41.05
N LYS A 159 -21.60 -9.68 -40.66
CA LYS A 159 -21.97 -10.99 -40.10
C LYS A 159 -22.73 -10.83 -38.79
N TYR A 160 -22.25 -9.95 -37.91
CA TYR A 160 -22.90 -9.68 -36.64
C TYR A 160 -24.32 -9.13 -36.80
N ILE A 161 -24.53 -8.17 -37.70
CA ILE A 161 -25.86 -7.63 -38.01
C ILE A 161 -26.77 -8.71 -38.63
N ALA A 162 -26.23 -9.63 -39.43
CA ALA A 162 -27.00 -10.72 -40.01
C ALA A 162 -27.45 -11.76 -38.97
N ASP A 163 -26.65 -11.98 -37.93
CA ASP A 163 -26.94 -12.90 -36.83
C ASP A 163 -27.78 -12.26 -35.70
N MET A 164 -28.01 -10.95 -35.78
CA MET A 164 -28.74 -10.18 -34.77
C MET A 164 -30.27 -10.42 -34.85
N PRO A 165 -30.96 -10.59 -33.71
CA PRO A 165 -32.43 -10.65 -33.70
C PRO A 165 -33.07 -9.32 -34.14
N ASP A 166 -34.26 -9.37 -34.74
CA ASP A 166 -34.95 -8.20 -35.34
C ASP A 166 -35.24 -7.06 -34.33
N GLU A 167 -35.28 -7.36 -33.03
CA GLU A 167 -35.43 -6.40 -31.92
C GLU A 167 -34.09 -6.24 -31.19
N ALA A 168 -33.21 -5.38 -31.69
CA ALA A 168 -31.89 -5.15 -31.11
C ALA A 168 -31.85 -3.91 -30.21
N ASP A 169 -31.23 -4.05 -29.04
CA ASP A 169 -31.01 -2.96 -28.09
C ASP A 169 -29.56 -2.43 -28.15
N ASN A 170 -29.33 -1.22 -27.61
CA ASN A 170 -27.99 -0.61 -27.57
C ASN A 170 -26.94 -1.46 -26.80
N ILE A 171 -27.39 -2.37 -25.94
CA ILE A 171 -26.52 -3.28 -25.16
C ILE A 171 -25.87 -4.32 -26.09
N ASP A 172 -26.57 -4.78 -27.10
CA ASP A 172 -26.06 -5.77 -28.05
C ASP A 172 -24.92 -5.18 -28.88
N PHE A 173 -25.08 -3.94 -29.34
CA PHE A 173 -24.01 -3.24 -30.06
C PHE A 173 -22.75 -3.02 -29.20
N MET A 174 -22.90 -2.75 -27.90
CA MET A 174 -21.74 -2.68 -26.99
C MET A 174 -21.06 -4.05 -26.84
N ARG A 175 -21.85 -5.12 -26.74
CA ARG A 175 -21.34 -6.49 -26.67
C ARG A 175 -20.54 -6.88 -27.91
N PHE A 176 -20.97 -6.44 -29.10
CA PHE A 176 -20.16 -6.60 -30.32
C PHE A 176 -18.81 -5.92 -30.22
N LEU A 177 -18.77 -4.65 -29.79
CA LEU A 177 -17.50 -3.94 -29.68
C LEU A 177 -16.53 -4.61 -28.70
N ASP A 178 -17.04 -5.25 -27.65
CA ASP A 178 -16.24 -6.01 -26.67
C ASP A 178 -15.78 -7.38 -27.20
N GLU A 179 -16.59 -8.05 -28.01
CA GLU A 179 -16.30 -9.41 -28.52
C GLU A 179 -15.53 -9.43 -29.84
N VAL A 180 -15.50 -8.30 -30.58
CA VAL A 180 -14.85 -8.25 -31.89
C VAL A 180 -13.34 -8.34 -31.77
N ARG A 181 -12.80 -9.38 -32.42
CA ARG A 181 -11.36 -9.58 -32.60
C ARG A 181 -10.72 -8.46 -33.40
N VAL A 182 -9.51 -8.09 -33.00
CA VAL A 182 -8.74 -7.00 -33.62
C VAL A 182 -7.81 -7.54 -34.72
N THR A 183 -7.47 -8.83 -34.69
CA THR A 183 -6.51 -9.41 -35.63
C THR A 183 -7.11 -10.50 -36.52
N ARG A 184 -6.47 -10.71 -37.67
CA ARG A 184 -6.63 -11.86 -38.55
C ARG A 184 -5.63 -12.93 -38.09
N GLY A 185 -6.09 -14.15 -37.88
CA GLY A 185 -5.23 -15.28 -37.50
C GLY A 185 -5.93 -16.25 -36.54
N LYS A 186 -5.12 -17.04 -35.82
CA LYS A 186 -5.63 -17.88 -34.73
C LYS A 186 -6.25 -17.04 -33.62
N GLU A 187 -7.49 -17.35 -33.27
CA GLU A 187 -8.22 -16.72 -32.17
C GLU A 187 -7.51 -16.85 -30.82
N GLU A 188 -6.88 -18.01 -30.57
CA GLU A 188 -6.12 -18.27 -29.35
C GLU A 188 -4.94 -17.31 -29.16
N ASN A 189 -4.39 -16.77 -30.25
CA ASN A 189 -3.29 -15.81 -30.18
C ASN A 189 -3.72 -14.46 -29.61
N GLU A 190 -4.97 -14.04 -29.85
CA GLU A 190 -5.53 -12.80 -29.31
C GLU A 190 -6.06 -12.99 -27.89
N LEU A 191 -6.84 -14.06 -27.67
CA LEU A 191 -7.50 -14.29 -26.39
C LEU A 191 -6.55 -14.82 -25.32
N LYS A 192 -5.60 -15.68 -25.70
CA LYS A 192 -4.69 -16.40 -24.80
C LYS A 192 -3.28 -16.49 -25.37
N PRO A 193 -2.61 -15.34 -25.60
CA PRO A 193 -1.26 -15.34 -26.12
C PRO A 193 -0.31 -16.08 -25.19
N HIS A 194 0.72 -16.69 -25.77
CA HIS A 194 1.89 -17.09 -25.00
C HIS A 194 2.66 -15.84 -24.59
N SER A 195 2.71 -15.55 -23.28
CA SER A 195 3.49 -14.44 -22.74
C SER A 195 4.61 -14.97 -21.87
N ALA A 196 5.78 -14.33 -21.99
CA ALA A 196 6.90 -14.53 -21.07
C ALA A 196 6.81 -13.61 -19.85
N LEU A 197 5.91 -12.61 -19.88
CA LEU A 197 5.69 -11.70 -18.77
C LEU A 197 5.07 -12.46 -17.59
N VAL A 198 5.49 -12.08 -16.39
CA VAL A 198 4.83 -12.52 -15.17
C VAL A 198 3.42 -11.92 -15.19
N PRO A 199 2.37 -12.70 -14.92
CA PRO A 199 1.03 -12.15 -14.70
C PRO A 199 1.06 -11.05 -13.64
N GLU A 200 0.08 -10.15 -13.67
CA GLU A 200 -0.07 -9.18 -12.60
C GLU A 200 -0.24 -9.93 -11.27
N LEU A 201 0.44 -9.45 -10.22
CA LEU A 201 0.42 -10.05 -8.87
C LEU A 201 -0.99 -10.14 -8.27
N PHE A 202 -1.92 -9.39 -8.85
CA PHE A 202 -3.29 -9.23 -8.44
C PHE A 202 -4.20 -9.38 -9.66
N GLY A 203 -5.37 -10.00 -9.48
CA GLY A 203 -6.39 -9.95 -10.52
C GLY A 203 -6.83 -8.51 -10.80
N PRO A 204 -7.54 -8.25 -11.91
CA PRO A 204 -8.15 -6.95 -12.15
C PRO A 204 -9.02 -6.55 -10.94
N GLY A 205 -8.61 -5.51 -10.21
CA GLY A 205 -9.31 -5.00 -9.01
C GLY A 205 -8.71 -5.41 -7.66
N GLU A 206 -7.68 -6.25 -7.63
CA GLU A 206 -6.94 -6.54 -6.40
C GLU A 206 -5.67 -5.65 -6.33
N THR A 207 -5.37 -5.09 -5.15
CA THR A 207 -4.14 -4.34 -4.87
C THR A 207 -3.64 -4.69 -3.47
N VAL A 208 -2.33 -4.57 -3.22
CA VAL A 208 -1.74 -4.74 -1.86
C VAL A 208 -2.42 -3.82 -0.86
N ASP A 209 -2.76 -2.61 -1.31
CA ASP A 209 -3.49 -1.61 -0.56
C ASP A 209 -5.01 -1.88 -0.70
N GLU A 210 -5.50 -2.86 0.06
CA GLU A 210 -6.90 -3.32 0.17
C GLU A 210 -7.55 -3.92 -1.10
N PRO A 211 -8.36 -5.00 -0.96
CA PRO A 211 -9.17 -5.50 -2.07
C PRO A 211 -10.35 -4.54 -2.29
N ARG A 212 -10.22 -3.62 -3.26
CA ARG A 212 -11.40 -2.95 -3.80
C ARG A 212 -12.13 -3.97 -4.67
N ILE A 213 -13.06 -4.72 -4.07
CA ILE A 213 -14.13 -5.36 -4.83
C ILE A 213 -14.85 -4.24 -5.59
N GLU A 214 -14.55 -4.11 -6.89
CA GLU A 214 -15.31 -3.26 -7.78
C GLU A 214 -16.64 -3.96 -8.08
N GLU A 215 -17.55 -3.93 -7.11
CA GLU A 215 -18.96 -4.11 -7.40
C GLU A 215 -19.32 -3.07 -8.48
N GLN A 216 -20.03 -3.49 -9.52
CA GLN A 216 -20.58 -2.59 -10.54
C GLN A 216 -21.61 -1.67 -9.88
N LYS A 217 -21.11 -0.58 -9.32
CA LYS A 217 -21.90 0.37 -8.54
C LYS A 217 -22.65 1.33 -9.46
N SER A 218 -23.87 1.61 -9.05
CA SER A 218 -24.82 2.47 -9.78
C SER A 218 -24.21 3.86 -10.04
N ALA A 219 -24.69 4.56 -11.08
CA ALA A 219 -24.19 5.90 -11.43
C ALA A 219 -24.23 6.91 -10.26
N PHE A 220 -25.13 6.69 -9.29
CA PHE A 220 -25.25 7.51 -8.08
C PHE A 220 -24.05 7.32 -7.12
N GLU A 221 -23.60 6.09 -6.92
CA GLU A 221 -22.44 5.75 -6.10
C GLU A 221 -21.12 6.18 -6.76
N ARG A 222 -21.04 6.20 -8.10
CA ARG A 222 -19.90 6.80 -8.83
C ARG A 222 -19.73 8.28 -8.51
N GLY A 223 -20.84 9.02 -8.38
CA GLY A 223 -20.81 10.45 -8.02
C GLY A 223 -20.35 10.73 -6.58
N GLU A 224 -20.67 9.85 -5.63
CA GLU A 224 -20.10 9.92 -4.27
C GLU A 224 -18.63 9.51 -4.24
N LYS A 225 -18.25 8.49 -5.02
CA LYS A 225 -16.85 8.06 -5.17
C LYS A 225 -15.99 9.14 -5.81
N GLU A 226 -16.47 9.87 -6.81
CA GLU A 226 -15.76 11.02 -7.39
C GLU A 226 -15.53 12.14 -6.37
N ARG A 227 -16.51 12.43 -5.51
CA ARG A 227 -16.32 13.38 -4.38
C ARG A 227 -15.30 12.87 -3.36
N SER A 228 -15.21 11.56 -3.15
CA SER A 228 -14.21 10.93 -2.27
C SER A 228 -12.83 10.81 -2.91
N ARG A 229 -12.72 10.61 -4.24
CA ARG A 229 -11.44 10.62 -4.98
C ARG A 229 -10.79 12.00 -4.95
N VAL A 230 -11.59 13.07 -5.01
CA VAL A 230 -11.12 14.44 -4.77
C VAL A 230 -10.58 14.62 -3.33
N ALA A 231 -11.04 13.81 -2.36
CA ALA A 231 -10.48 13.79 -1.01
C ALA A 231 -9.20 12.92 -0.89
N GLU A 232 -9.06 11.86 -1.70
CA GLU A 232 -7.87 11.01 -1.79
C GLU A 232 -6.67 11.74 -2.43
N GLU A 233 -6.89 12.72 -3.30
CA GLU A 233 -5.83 13.59 -3.86
C GLU A 233 -5.43 14.78 -2.94
N MET A 234 -5.81 14.74 -1.66
CA MET A 234 -5.38 15.77 -0.71
C MET A 234 -3.96 15.50 -0.23
N SER A 235 -3.07 16.47 -0.44
CA SER A 235 -1.70 16.44 0.10
C SER A 235 -1.71 15.98 1.56
N GLU A 236 -0.84 15.05 1.91
CA GLU A 236 -0.71 14.47 3.25
C GLU A 236 -0.72 15.54 4.37
N GLY A 237 -0.09 16.69 4.12
CA GLY A 237 -0.07 17.81 5.06
C GLY A 237 -1.46 18.45 5.31
N HIS A 238 -2.35 18.41 4.32
CA HIS A 238 -3.73 18.86 4.47
C HIS A 238 -4.56 17.85 5.26
N GLN A 239 -4.41 16.55 5.00
CA GLN A 239 -5.09 15.49 5.75
C GLN A 239 -4.71 15.54 7.24
N ASN A 240 -3.42 15.67 7.53
CA ASN A 240 -2.91 15.84 8.90
C ASN A 240 -3.51 17.07 9.61
N LEU A 241 -3.69 18.18 8.88
CA LEU A 241 -4.34 19.37 9.41
C LEU A 241 -5.81 19.13 9.73
N LEU A 242 -6.56 18.49 8.84
CA LEU A 242 -7.96 18.16 9.06
C LEU A 242 -8.13 17.24 10.29
N MET A 243 -7.29 16.21 10.40
CA MET A 243 -7.28 15.30 11.55
C MET A 243 -6.96 16.03 12.86
N THR A 244 -5.94 16.90 12.86
CA THR A 244 -5.52 17.62 14.08
C THR A 244 -6.57 18.64 14.54
N THR A 245 -7.24 19.31 13.59
CA THR A 245 -8.17 20.41 13.90
C THR A 245 -9.62 19.96 14.04
N GLY A 246 -9.96 18.77 13.53
CA GLY A 246 -11.33 18.29 13.46
C GLY A 246 -12.21 19.06 12.47
N TYR A 247 -11.64 19.92 11.62
CA TYR A 247 -12.40 20.66 10.61
C TYR A 247 -12.79 19.78 9.43
N THR A 248 -13.97 20.03 8.87
CA THR A 248 -14.35 19.48 7.56
C THR A 248 -13.53 20.15 6.46
N SER A 249 -13.27 19.46 5.34
CA SER A 249 -12.56 20.05 4.18
C SER A 249 -13.18 21.38 3.72
N SER A 250 -14.52 21.45 3.66
CA SER A 250 -15.25 22.69 3.34
C SER A 250 -15.04 23.83 4.35
N GLN A 251 -14.94 23.50 5.64
CA GLN A 251 -14.65 24.48 6.68
C GLN A 251 -13.22 25.00 6.56
N ALA A 252 -12.25 24.12 6.29
CA ALA A 252 -10.85 24.49 6.12
C ALA A 252 -10.63 25.41 4.90
N GLN A 253 -11.31 25.15 3.79
CA GLN A 253 -11.27 26.00 2.59
C GLN A 253 -11.86 27.40 2.83
N ASN A 254 -12.89 27.50 3.68
CA ASN A 254 -13.53 28.79 4.02
C ASN A 254 -12.68 29.67 4.95
N ILE A 255 -11.61 29.13 5.56
CA ILE A 255 -10.71 29.92 6.39
C ILE A 255 -9.86 30.83 5.50
N ARG A 256 -9.95 32.14 5.73
CA ARG A 256 -9.12 33.12 5.03
C ARG A 256 -7.69 32.97 5.50
N THR A 257 -6.79 32.57 4.62
CA THR A 257 -5.35 32.51 4.88
C THR A 257 -4.57 33.51 4.03
N LYS A 258 -3.53 34.14 4.60
CA LYS A 258 -2.66 35.06 3.88
C LYS A 258 -1.24 35.02 4.45
N VAL A 259 -0.24 35.00 3.58
CA VAL A 259 1.17 35.19 3.98
C VAL A 259 1.41 36.68 4.14
N LEU A 260 1.91 37.08 5.31
CA LEU A 260 2.16 38.46 5.69
C LEU A 260 3.63 38.85 5.48
N VAL A 261 4.55 37.97 5.89
CA VAL A 261 5.99 38.22 5.80
C VAL A 261 6.65 37.01 5.16
N SER A 262 7.54 37.28 4.19
CA SER A 262 8.39 36.27 3.55
C SER A 262 9.82 36.81 3.50
N HIS A 263 10.77 36.03 4.00
CA HIS A 263 12.18 36.38 4.02
C HIS A 263 13.02 35.18 3.59
N SER A 264 14.07 35.42 2.81
CA SER A 264 15.15 34.44 2.66
C SER A 264 16.15 34.65 3.78
N VAL A 265 16.28 33.64 4.64
CA VAL A 265 17.19 33.66 5.80
C VAL A 265 18.35 32.72 5.53
N VAL A 266 19.57 33.14 5.90
CA VAL A 266 20.79 32.41 5.56
C VAL A 266 21.53 32.04 6.82
N ASN A 267 21.93 30.77 6.93
CA ASN A 267 22.84 30.30 7.97
C ASN A 267 24.21 30.00 7.35
N GLN A 268 25.30 30.49 7.96
CA GLN A 268 26.64 30.16 7.52
C GLN A 268 27.10 28.88 8.21
N THR A 269 27.43 27.85 7.43
CA THR A 269 27.90 26.56 7.93
C THR A 269 29.30 26.25 7.39
N ARG A 270 29.92 25.17 7.87
CA ARG A 270 31.20 24.68 7.32
C ARG A 270 31.10 24.36 5.82
N LEU A 271 29.93 23.94 5.34
CA LEU A 271 29.66 23.64 3.92
C LEU A 271 29.28 24.90 3.12
N GLY A 272 29.31 26.09 3.74
CA GLY A 272 28.93 27.35 3.12
C GLY A 272 27.57 27.88 3.58
N LYS A 273 27.04 28.84 2.81
CA LYS A 273 25.80 29.57 3.13
C LYS A 273 24.58 28.73 2.76
N ILE A 274 23.87 28.22 3.76
CA ILE A 274 22.61 27.49 3.56
C ILE A 274 21.45 28.49 3.66
N ARG A 275 20.75 28.70 2.54
CA ARG A 275 19.57 29.57 2.48
C ARG A 275 18.31 28.76 2.80
N ARG A 276 17.37 29.39 3.48
CA ARG A 276 16.05 28.84 3.79
C ARG A 276 15.00 29.94 3.69
N GLN A 277 13.79 29.58 3.28
CA GLN A 277 12.69 30.53 3.19
C GLN A 277 11.89 30.52 4.49
N TYR A 278 11.76 31.68 5.10
CA TYR A 278 10.92 31.93 6.26
C TYR A 278 9.59 32.55 5.81
N CYS A 279 8.48 32.05 6.33
CA CYS A 279 7.15 32.60 6.09
C CYS A 279 6.39 32.80 7.40
N LEU A 280 5.69 33.92 7.51
CA LEU A 280 4.72 34.21 8.56
C LEU A 280 3.35 34.42 7.92
N ALA A 281 2.40 33.55 8.24
CA ALA A 281 1.05 33.59 7.73
C ALA A 281 0.03 33.87 8.83
N VAL A 282 -1.12 34.38 8.41
CA VAL A 282 -2.32 34.56 9.23
C VAL A 282 -3.45 33.70 8.69
N ALA A 283 -4.28 33.17 9.57
CA ALA A 283 -5.51 32.45 9.27
C ALA A 283 -6.64 33.03 10.12
N GLY A 284 -7.85 33.13 9.56
CA GLY A 284 -9.01 33.57 10.32
C GLY A 284 -10.33 33.30 9.62
N ASN A 285 -11.39 33.13 10.42
CA ASN A 285 -12.73 32.79 9.93
C ASN A 285 -13.62 34.02 9.69
N GLN A 286 -13.07 35.24 9.79
CA GLN A 286 -13.78 36.53 9.68
C GLN A 286 -14.91 36.73 10.72
N LYS A 287 -15.02 35.83 11.69
CA LYS A 287 -16.06 35.83 12.75
C LYS A 287 -15.45 35.92 14.15
N GLY A 288 -14.22 36.39 14.26
CA GLY A 288 -13.51 36.56 15.52
C GLY A 288 -12.52 35.45 15.86
N LEU A 289 -12.25 34.47 14.98
CA LEU A 289 -11.08 33.60 15.14
C LEU A 289 -9.90 34.13 14.34
N LEU A 290 -8.74 34.17 14.97
CA LEU A 290 -7.49 34.60 14.36
C LEU A 290 -6.33 33.73 14.86
N GLY A 291 -5.51 33.26 13.93
CA GLY A 291 -4.29 32.52 14.23
C GLY A 291 -3.13 33.03 13.38
N ILE A 292 -1.92 32.95 13.94
CA ILE A 292 -0.68 33.23 13.22
C ILE A 292 0.20 31.98 13.23
N GLY A 293 0.95 31.78 12.15
CA GLY A 293 1.82 30.63 11.98
C GLY A 293 3.11 31.03 11.29
N GLU A 294 4.24 30.62 11.86
CA GLU A 294 5.56 30.80 11.26
C GLU A 294 6.17 29.46 10.87
N SER A 295 6.88 29.44 9.76
CA SER A 295 7.58 28.26 9.26
C SER A 295 8.88 28.66 8.58
N LYS A 296 9.76 27.67 8.41
CA LYS A 296 11.01 27.80 7.68
C LYS A 296 11.28 26.49 6.96
N SER A 297 11.42 26.53 5.64
CA SER A 297 11.74 25.37 4.81
C SER A 297 12.86 25.72 3.82
N ASP A 298 13.39 24.72 3.13
CA ASP A 298 14.36 24.93 2.05
C ASP A 298 13.66 25.54 0.82
N GLU A 299 12.42 25.08 0.52
CA GLU A 299 11.57 25.65 -0.53
C GLU A 299 10.53 26.66 0.01
N GLY A 300 10.21 27.67 -0.81
CA GLY A 300 9.27 28.73 -0.43
C GLY A 300 7.79 28.31 -0.43
N THR A 301 7.41 27.40 -1.33
CA THR A 301 6.07 26.80 -1.41
C THR A 301 5.76 26.00 -0.16
N ASP A 302 6.69 25.15 0.27
CA ASP A 302 6.56 24.34 1.47
C ASP A 302 6.48 25.19 2.74
N ALA A 303 7.33 26.20 2.85
CA ALA A 303 7.26 27.16 3.95
C ALA A 303 5.86 27.81 4.00
N ASN A 304 5.32 28.26 2.87
CA ASN A 304 3.99 28.84 2.80
C ASN A 304 2.89 27.88 3.27
N ILE A 305 2.88 26.64 2.77
CA ILE A 305 1.90 25.60 3.16
C ILE A 305 1.98 25.33 4.66
N GLN A 306 3.17 25.12 5.19
CA GLN A 306 3.39 24.86 6.62
C GLN A 306 3.00 26.05 7.50
N ALA A 307 3.29 27.29 7.07
CA ALA A 307 2.92 28.50 7.81
C ALA A 307 1.40 28.64 7.90
N LYS A 308 0.69 28.44 6.78
CA LYS A 308 -0.78 28.46 6.75
C LYS A 308 -1.37 27.36 7.64
N ALA A 309 -0.83 26.14 7.56
CA ALA A 309 -1.29 25.02 8.38
C ALA A 309 -1.08 25.25 9.88
N ARG A 310 0.05 25.85 10.27
CA ARG A 310 0.31 26.28 11.66
C ARG A 310 -0.62 27.41 12.09
N ALA A 311 -0.91 28.37 11.21
CA ALA A 311 -1.81 29.47 11.51
C ALA A 311 -3.25 28.99 11.77
N ILE A 312 -3.74 28.02 10.98
CA ILE A 312 -5.06 27.41 11.17
C ILE A 312 -5.13 26.66 12.51
N ARG A 313 -4.09 25.88 12.85
CA ARG A 313 -4.01 25.17 14.14
C ARG A 313 -4.00 26.12 15.34
N ASN A 314 -3.38 27.29 15.19
CA ASN A 314 -3.22 28.27 16.26
C ASN A 314 -4.34 29.34 16.30
N MET A 315 -5.50 29.07 15.71
CA MET A 315 -6.61 30.03 15.76
C MET A 315 -7.17 30.17 17.17
N GLN A 316 -7.26 31.42 17.64
CA GLN A 316 -7.80 31.77 18.96
C GLN A 316 -8.93 32.80 18.81
N PRO A 317 -9.89 32.83 19.77
CA PRO A 317 -10.95 33.81 19.78
C PRO A 317 -10.43 35.21 20.13
N VAL A 318 -10.73 36.17 19.27
CA VAL A 318 -10.48 37.60 19.46
C VAL A 318 -11.80 38.26 19.86
N PRO A 319 -11.91 38.84 21.07
CA PRO A 319 -13.09 39.57 21.48
C PRO A 319 -13.25 40.83 20.62
N ARG A 320 -14.49 41.11 20.19
CA ARG A 320 -14.83 42.21 19.31
C ARG A 320 -16.11 42.91 19.79
N TYR A 321 -16.03 44.21 19.99
CA TYR A 321 -17.19 45.04 20.26
C TYR A 321 -18.08 45.15 19.02
N GLU A 322 -19.38 44.91 19.21
CA GLU A 322 -20.41 44.95 18.15
C GLU A 322 -20.03 44.11 16.91
N ASN A 323 -19.24 43.05 17.11
CA ASN A 323 -18.70 42.23 16.02
C ASN A 323 -17.98 43.07 14.93
N ARG A 324 -17.43 44.24 15.27
CA ARG A 324 -16.80 45.15 14.29
C ARG A 324 -15.48 45.78 14.73
N THR A 325 -15.29 46.11 16.01
CA THR A 325 -14.09 46.82 16.50
C THR A 325 -13.56 46.19 17.79
N VAL A 326 -12.45 46.70 18.31
CA VAL A 326 -11.83 46.21 19.56
C VAL A 326 -12.43 46.90 20.79
N TYR A 327 -12.27 46.29 21.97
CA TYR A 327 -12.67 46.89 23.24
C TYR A 327 -11.65 47.93 23.71
N GLY A 328 -12.02 49.22 23.61
CA GLY A 328 -11.19 50.34 24.03
C GLY A 328 -9.89 50.48 23.22
N ASP A 329 -8.96 51.29 23.74
CA ASP A 329 -7.65 51.47 23.12
C ASP A 329 -6.64 50.47 23.70
N LEU A 330 -5.94 49.76 22.81
CA LEU A 330 -4.98 48.72 23.15
C LEU A 330 -3.56 49.17 22.83
N THR A 331 -2.62 48.71 23.63
CA THR A 331 -1.20 48.88 23.34
C THR A 331 -0.53 47.51 23.30
N GLY A 332 0.40 47.32 22.35
CA GLY A 332 1.17 46.09 22.23
C GLY A 332 2.64 46.41 22.04
N LYS A 333 3.50 45.57 22.62
CA LYS A 333 4.95 45.71 22.52
C LYS A 333 5.61 44.37 22.29
N VAL A 334 6.45 44.30 21.25
CA VAL A 334 7.31 43.15 20.94
C VAL A 334 8.66 43.67 20.45
N GLY A 335 9.73 43.38 21.20
CA GLY A 335 11.04 43.98 20.96
C GLY A 335 10.97 45.51 21.01
N ALA A 336 11.48 46.17 19.96
CA ALA A 336 11.42 47.63 19.80
C ALA A 336 10.14 48.14 19.12
N VAL A 337 9.23 47.26 18.70
CA VAL A 337 7.96 47.67 18.07
C VAL A 337 6.95 47.98 19.17
N GLU A 338 6.39 49.19 19.14
CA GLU A 338 5.33 49.65 20.03
C GLU A 338 4.13 50.03 19.17
N LEU A 339 2.99 49.33 19.32
CA LEU A 339 1.77 49.66 18.60
C LEU A 339 0.68 50.17 19.54
N LYS A 340 -0.15 51.05 19.00
CA LYS A 340 -1.41 51.48 19.61
C LYS A 340 -2.56 51.18 18.65
N LEU A 341 -3.50 50.35 19.07
CA LEU A 341 -4.77 50.10 18.38
C LEU A 341 -5.84 50.93 19.04
N MET A 342 -6.60 51.66 18.25
CA MET A 342 -7.64 52.56 18.72
C MET A 342 -8.98 52.11 18.13
N HIS A 343 -9.95 51.93 18.99
CA HIS A 343 -11.33 51.66 18.59
C HIS A 343 -11.92 52.88 17.86
N ARG A 344 -12.85 52.61 16.94
CA ARG A 344 -13.44 53.64 16.08
C ARG A 344 -14.95 53.43 15.89
N PRO A 345 -15.73 54.49 15.62
CA PRO A 345 -17.16 54.39 15.37
C PRO A 345 -17.47 53.58 14.10
N PRO A 346 -18.71 53.07 13.95
CA PRO A 346 -19.10 52.29 12.78
C PRO A 346 -18.97 53.10 11.50
N GLY A 347 -18.48 52.47 10.42
CA GLY A 347 -18.32 53.12 9.11
C GLY A 347 -17.00 53.88 8.93
N PHE A 348 -16.11 53.85 9.93
CA PHE A 348 -14.77 54.45 9.81
C PHE A 348 -13.86 53.64 8.88
N GLY A 349 -14.03 52.32 8.85
CA GLY A 349 -13.22 51.38 8.08
C GLY A 349 -11.87 51.04 8.73
N LEU A 350 -11.04 50.28 8.01
CA LEU A 350 -9.70 49.89 8.46
C LEU A 350 -8.64 50.90 7.98
N ARG A 351 -8.29 51.87 8.82
CA ARG A 351 -7.21 52.84 8.55
C ARG A 351 -5.97 52.48 9.32
N VAL A 352 -5.29 51.44 8.85
CA VAL A 352 -4.19 50.76 9.54
C VAL A 352 -3.08 50.38 8.55
N GLN A 353 -1.90 50.00 9.05
CA GLN A 353 -0.83 49.44 8.23
C GLN A 353 -1.27 48.13 7.54
N TYR A 354 -0.79 47.85 6.33
CA TYR A 354 -1.21 46.69 5.52
C TYR A 354 -1.15 45.32 6.24
N LEU A 355 -0.15 45.10 7.10
CA LEU A 355 -0.04 43.86 7.90
C LEU A 355 -1.20 43.74 8.89
N ILE A 356 -1.48 44.82 9.62
CA ILE A 356 -2.58 44.92 10.57
C ILE A 356 -3.92 44.82 9.83
N TRP A 357 -3.99 45.39 8.62
CA TRP A 357 -5.18 45.35 7.78
C TRP A 357 -5.58 43.91 7.42
N GLU A 358 -4.62 43.09 6.95
CA GLU A 358 -4.90 41.69 6.64
C GLU A 358 -5.30 40.88 7.88
N MET A 359 -4.67 41.15 9.03
CA MET A 359 -5.05 40.51 10.30
C MET A 359 -6.46 40.90 10.74
N CYS A 360 -6.81 42.19 10.68
CA CYS A 360 -8.15 42.67 11.00
C CYS A 360 -9.20 42.05 10.08
N ARG A 361 -8.91 41.96 8.78
CA ARG A 361 -9.82 41.34 7.82
C ARG A 361 -9.99 39.84 8.07
N ALA A 362 -8.92 39.13 8.41
CA ALA A 362 -8.98 37.71 8.79
C ALA A 362 -9.75 37.49 10.11
N ALA A 363 -9.61 38.38 11.08
CA ALA A 363 -10.32 38.34 12.35
C ALA A 363 -11.80 38.78 12.24
N GLY A 364 -12.17 39.53 11.21
CA GLY A 364 -13.51 40.12 11.07
C GLY A 364 -13.68 41.47 11.78
N ILE A 365 -12.59 42.21 11.98
CA ILE A 365 -12.62 43.60 12.44
C ILE A 365 -12.81 44.49 11.21
N ARG A 366 -13.77 45.41 11.29
CA ARG A 366 -14.16 46.32 10.19
C ARG A 366 -13.72 47.76 10.44
N ASP A 367 -13.74 48.21 11.69
CA ASP A 367 -13.39 49.59 12.07
C ASP A 367 -12.22 49.58 13.04
N LEU A 368 -11.09 50.15 12.63
CA LEU A 368 -9.91 50.26 13.48
C LEU A 368 -8.98 51.36 12.98
N SER A 369 -8.35 52.08 13.91
CA SER A 369 -7.19 52.91 13.63
C SER A 369 -5.98 52.37 14.37
N ALA A 370 -4.84 52.28 13.71
CA ALA A 370 -3.63 51.71 14.30
C ALA A 370 -2.45 52.61 14.00
N ARG A 371 -1.60 52.81 15.01
CA ARG A 371 -0.34 53.52 14.88
C ARG A 371 0.79 52.63 15.36
N VAL A 372 1.77 52.40 14.51
CA VAL A 372 3.01 51.70 14.85
C VAL A 372 4.08 52.74 15.11
N ASN A 373 4.52 52.82 16.36
CA ASN A 373 5.52 53.73 16.88
C ASN A 373 6.88 53.01 17.03
N ARG A 374 7.94 53.81 17.14
CA ARG A 374 9.33 53.36 17.36
C ARG A 374 9.92 52.53 16.21
N SER A 375 9.66 51.23 16.14
CA SER A 375 10.15 50.34 15.08
C SER A 375 9.00 49.79 14.25
N ARG A 376 9.23 49.52 12.96
CA ARG A 376 8.23 48.98 12.01
C ARG A 376 8.65 47.62 11.44
N ASN A 377 9.41 46.82 12.20
CA ASN A 377 9.80 45.47 11.77
C ASN A 377 8.53 44.63 11.47
N PRO A 378 8.35 44.10 10.25
CA PRO A 378 7.14 43.40 9.85
C PRO A 378 6.74 42.23 10.76
N MET A 379 7.70 41.36 11.10
CA MET A 379 7.45 40.18 11.94
C MET A 379 6.98 40.60 13.34
N ASN A 380 7.69 41.54 13.96
CA ASN A 380 7.36 42.00 15.30
C ASN A 380 6.07 42.83 15.32
N THR A 381 5.75 43.54 14.23
CA THR A 381 4.49 44.27 14.09
C THR A 381 3.31 43.29 14.09
N VAL A 382 3.38 42.20 13.34
CA VAL A 382 2.35 41.14 13.34
C VAL A 382 2.21 40.52 14.73
N LYS A 383 3.33 40.12 15.35
CA LYS A 383 3.35 39.51 16.69
C LYS A 383 2.80 40.47 17.77
N ALA A 384 3.16 41.75 17.71
CA ALA A 384 2.67 42.75 18.65
C ALA A 384 1.17 43.01 18.47
N THR A 385 0.70 43.04 17.22
CA THR A 385 -0.73 43.21 16.91
C THR A 385 -1.54 42.03 17.42
N TYR A 386 -1.07 40.80 17.16
CA TYR A 386 -1.70 39.57 17.67
C TYR A 386 -1.77 39.59 19.19
N LYS A 387 -0.66 39.90 19.86
CA LYS A 387 -0.61 40.03 21.32
C LYS A 387 -1.57 41.09 21.86
N ALA A 388 -1.65 42.26 21.21
CA ALA A 388 -2.57 43.32 21.62
C ALA A 388 -4.04 42.86 21.52
N LEU A 389 -4.41 42.22 20.42
CA LEU A 389 -5.76 41.70 20.21
C LEU A 389 -6.15 40.62 21.23
N MET A 390 -5.21 39.75 21.62
CA MET A 390 -5.43 38.72 22.65
C MET A 390 -5.42 39.26 24.09
N SER A 391 -4.82 40.44 24.31
CA SER A 391 -4.77 41.08 25.64
C SER A 391 -6.01 41.91 25.99
N GLN A 392 -7.02 41.89 25.12
CA GLN A 392 -8.29 42.56 25.37
C GLN A 392 -8.97 42.00 26.62
N ARG A 393 -9.57 42.88 27.40
CA ARG A 393 -10.37 42.51 28.56
C ARG A 393 -11.83 42.73 28.24
N ASP A 394 -12.65 41.74 28.53
CA ASP A 394 -14.08 41.86 28.32
C ASP A 394 -14.67 42.85 29.33
N PRO A 395 -15.52 43.80 28.88
CA PRO A 395 -16.09 44.81 29.77
C PRO A 395 -16.97 44.18 30.86
N GLU A 396 -17.54 43.00 30.59
CA GLU A 396 -18.29 42.20 31.57
C GLU A 396 -17.40 41.68 32.70
N GLU A 397 -16.22 41.17 32.35
CA GLU A 397 -15.24 40.69 33.32
C GLU A 397 -14.75 41.84 34.21
N ILE A 398 -14.51 43.01 33.62
CA ILE A 398 -14.12 44.22 34.34
C ILE A 398 -15.23 44.70 35.27
N ALA A 399 -16.48 44.70 34.81
CA ALA A 399 -17.64 45.09 35.61
C ALA A 399 -17.78 44.18 36.84
N ARG A 400 -17.65 42.86 36.63
CA ARG A 400 -17.66 41.87 37.71
C ARG A 400 -16.51 42.07 38.69
N ALA A 401 -15.29 42.27 38.20
CA ALA A 401 -14.10 42.49 39.04
C ALA A 401 -14.19 43.79 39.87
N ARG A 402 -14.86 44.83 39.34
CA ARG A 402 -15.03 46.12 40.02
C ARG A 402 -16.31 46.23 40.85
N GLY A 403 -17.20 45.23 40.81
CA GLY A 403 -18.51 45.29 41.46
C GLY A 403 -19.41 46.41 40.93
N LYS A 404 -19.24 46.82 39.66
CA LYS A 404 -20.03 47.87 39.02
C LYS A 404 -20.96 47.30 37.96
N LYS A 405 -22.05 48.02 37.65
CA LYS A 405 -22.92 47.66 36.52
C LYS A 405 -22.15 47.80 35.21
N ILE A 406 -22.44 46.92 34.25
CA ILE A 406 -21.80 46.92 32.92
C ILE A 406 -21.95 48.26 32.19
N VAL A 407 -23.10 48.92 32.35
CA VAL A 407 -23.41 50.20 31.71
C VAL A 407 -22.40 51.29 32.10
N ASP A 408 -21.99 51.32 33.37
CA ASP A 408 -21.04 52.32 33.88
C ASP A 408 -19.63 52.06 33.33
N VAL A 409 -19.24 50.80 33.17
CA VAL A 409 -17.96 50.42 32.56
C VAL A 409 -17.97 50.75 31.07
N ARG A 410 -19.08 50.49 30.37
CA ARG A 410 -19.26 50.78 28.95
C ARG A 410 -19.12 52.27 28.64
N LYS A 411 -19.71 53.15 29.46
CA LYS A 411 -19.59 54.61 29.32
C LYS A 411 -18.13 55.09 29.33
N VAL A 412 -17.31 54.53 30.23
CA VAL A 412 -15.89 54.88 30.35
C VAL A 412 -15.08 54.34 29.16
N TYR A 413 -15.38 53.13 28.68
CA TYR A 413 -14.66 52.51 27.57
C TYR A 413 -14.85 53.23 26.23
N TYR A 414 -16.05 53.74 25.97
CA TYR A 414 -16.39 54.38 24.70
C TYR A 414 -16.47 55.90 24.77
N ALA A 415 -15.99 56.52 25.87
CA ALA A 415 -15.99 57.98 26.06
C ALA A 415 -17.35 58.64 25.76
N ASN A 416 -18.45 58.02 26.21
CA ASN A 416 -19.83 58.42 25.92
C ASN A 416 -20.23 58.46 24.43
N GLN A 417 -19.47 57.80 23.54
CA GLN A 417 -19.89 57.56 22.15
C GLN A 417 -20.77 56.31 22.09
N VAL A 418 -22.02 56.44 22.52
CA VAL A 418 -23.10 55.49 22.22
C VAL A 418 -24.28 56.28 21.69
#